data_AF-A0A939YAK0-F1
#
_entry.id   AF-A0A939YAK0-F1
#
_cell.length_a   1.000
_cell.length_b   1.000
_cell.length_c   1.000
_cell.angle_alpha   90.00
_cell.angle_beta   90.00
_cell.angle_gamma   90.00
#
_symmetry.space_group_name_H-M   'P 1'
#
loop_
_entity.id
_entity.type
_entity.pdbx_description
1 polymer ?
#
loop_
_entity_poly.entity_id
_entity_poly.type
_entity_poly.pdbx_seq_one_letter_code
_entity_poly.pdbx_strand_id
1 'polypeptide(L)'
;MTLLDELKGDVLSVKNHIKTNRYRYILALCVLLLCVVPLMFSVITTGHDFSYHIGRIRCLADNIQNGKWFSQVYFSGLYDAGYASPAFYGDLFLYIPAAAVCLGMKEEPALRLFFMIITAACAISAYWCANKAFKDERAALLASVCYVFSGYFFTDMAIRVALGELQAFVFLPLIIYGFYNIVREDCRYWYVLPLGLAGCIVSHVLTAFVAVILMFVAALFMCVRIFKEKQRLLALIKSVGLFLCVSAFFLFPMLEQLANGEYIATNGISAVRWGTLARRAMPWSVVFSDFCMGTDKINAWIPNGIGLFPVAAAVFFGVSWYKNKRIPRAAAAFLGFGLLMLFAVSDLFPWNTLQSVAGTM
;
A
#
# COMPACT_ATOMS: atom_id res chain seq x y z
N MET A 1 36.39 -27.78 30.79
CA MET A 1 35.07 -27.18 30.54
C MET A 1 34.11 -28.34 30.30
N THR A 2 33.08 -28.51 31.13
CA THR A 2 32.21 -29.70 31.00
C THR A 2 31.16 -29.49 29.93
N LEU A 3 30.72 -30.56 29.26
CA LEU A 3 29.66 -30.51 28.23
C LEU A 3 28.38 -29.79 28.74
N LEU A 4 28.14 -29.86 30.05
CA LEU A 4 27.06 -29.16 30.76
C LEU A 4 27.23 -27.63 30.81
N ASP A 5 28.46 -27.12 30.87
CA ASP A 5 28.74 -25.68 30.89
C ASP A 5 28.56 -25.07 29.49
N GLU A 6 28.97 -25.80 28.44
CA GLU A 6 28.71 -25.44 27.04
C GLU A 6 27.20 -25.40 26.75
N LEU A 7 26.46 -26.46 27.12
CA LEU A 7 25.00 -26.52 26.96
C LEU A 7 24.28 -25.38 27.71
N LYS A 8 24.73 -25.01 28.91
CA LYS A 8 24.17 -23.86 29.64
C LYS A 8 24.46 -22.54 28.95
N GLY A 9 25.67 -22.38 28.41
CA GLY A 9 26.06 -21.22 27.60
C GLY A 9 25.19 -21.07 26.35
N ASP A 10 24.98 -22.16 25.62
CA ASP A 10 24.14 -22.20 24.43
C ASP A 10 22.68 -21.88 24.75
N VAL A 11 22.11 -22.47 25.81
CA VAL A 11 20.73 -22.19 26.23
C VAL A 11 20.56 -20.73 26.65
N LEU A 12 21.54 -20.15 27.34
CA LEU A 12 21.50 -18.73 27.72
C LEU A 12 21.60 -17.82 26.49
N SER A 13 22.45 -18.18 25.52
CA SER A 13 22.58 -17.50 24.23
C SER A 13 21.26 -17.50 23.46
N VAL A 14 20.60 -18.66 23.35
CA VAL A 14 19.28 -18.78 22.71
C VAL A 14 18.22 -17.95 23.45
N LYS A 15 18.15 -18.03 24.79
CA LYS A 15 17.19 -17.24 25.58
C LYS A 15 17.40 -15.74 25.38
N ASN A 16 18.64 -15.28 25.35
CA ASN A 16 18.96 -13.88 25.11
C ASN A 16 18.58 -13.46 23.69
N HIS A 17 18.86 -14.31 22.69
CA HIS A 17 18.45 -14.04 21.30
C HIS A 17 16.93 -13.90 21.17
N ILE A 18 16.16 -14.81 21.78
CA ILE A 18 14.70 -14.77 21.81
C ILE A 18 14.20 -13.49 22.49
N LYS A 19 14.76 -13.15 23.64
CA LYS A 19 14.38 -11.95 24.40
C LYS A 19 14.62 -10.67 23.60
N THR A 20 15.75 -10.59 22.89
CA THR A 20 16.12 -9.44 22.06
C THR A 20 15.23 -9.31 20.82
N ASN A 21 14.83 -10.43 20.19
CA ASN A 21 14.03 -10.40 18.96
C ASN A 21 12.54 -10.69 19.17
N ARG A 22 12.06 -10.71 20.42
CA ARG A 22 10.70 -11.15 20.78
C ARG A 22 9.59 -10.50 19.97
N TYR A 23 9.67 -9.20 19.68
CA TYR A 23 8.59 -8.51 18.95
C TYR A 23 8.56 -8.90 17.47
N ARG A 24 9.72 -9.25 16.88
CA ARG A 24 9.79 -9.78 15.52
C ARG A 24 9.18 -11.18 15.46
N TYR A 25 9.43 -12.01 16.47
CA TYR A 25 8.78 -13.32 16.59
C TYR A 25 7.28 -13.21 16.82
N ILE A 26 6.83 -12.27 17.67
CA ILE A 26 5.40 -12.00 17.86
C ILE A 26 4.76 -11.54 16.55
N LEU A 27 5.41 -10.63 15.81
CA LEU A 27 4.92 -10.20 14.50
C LEU A 27 4.80 -11.36 13.53
N ALA A 28 5.85 -12.19 13.42
CA ALA A 28 5.85 -13.37 12.58
C ALA A 28 4.72 -14.34 12.96
N LEU A 29 4.48 -14.52 14.26
CA LEU A 29 3.37 -15.33 14.77
C LEU A 29 2.01 -14.71 14.42
N CYS A 30 1.84 -13.40 14.54
CA CYS A 30 0.60 -12.72 14.13
C CYS A 30 0.32 -12.89 12.63
N VAL A 31 1.33 -12.68 11.77
CA VAL A 31 1.21 -12.89 10.32
C VAL A 31 0.87 -14.35 10.02
N LEU A 32 1.55 -15.29 10.69
CA LEU A 32 1.28 -16.71 10.52
C LEU A 32 -0.16 -17.07 10.91
N LEU A 33 -0.58 -16.74 12.13
CA LEU A 33 -1.85 -17.19 12.69
C LEU A 33 -3.07 -16.47 12.12
N LEU A 34 -2.95 -15.18 11.82
CA LEU A 34 -4.10 -14.34 11.43
C LEU A 34 -4.20 -14.11 9.93
N CYS A 35 -3.16 -14.44 9.15
CA CYS A 35 -3.18 -14.32 7.69
C CYS A 35 -2.86 -15.65 7.01
N VAL A 36 -1.66 -16.20 7.22
CA VAL A 36 -1.21 -17.39 6.49
C VAL A 36 -2.12 -18.58 6.76
N VAL A 37 -2.39 -18.89 8.03
CA VAL A 37 -3.23 -20.03 8.42
C VAL A 37 -4.65 -19.91 7.85
N PRO A 38 -5.40 -18.80 8.04
CA PRO A 38 -6.71 -18.63 7.41
C PRO A 38 -6.67 -18.76 5.89
N LEU A 39 -5.68 -18.12 5.24
CA LEU A 39 -5.57 -18.16 3.78
C LEU A 39 -5.22 -19.56 3.24
N MET A 40 -4.53 -20.43 4.01
CA MET A 40 -4.28 -21.81 3.57
C MET A 40 -5.58 -22.61 3.42
N PHE A 41 -6.58 -22.30 4.24
CA PHE A 41 -7.86 -23.01 4.26
C PHE A 41 -8.98 -22.29 3.50
N SER A 42 -8.83 -21.00 3.19
CA SER A 42 -9.81 -20.27 2.38
C SER A 42 -9.64 -20.55 0.89
N VAL A 43 -10.74 -20.73 0.16
CA VAL A 43 -10.72 -20.74 -1.30
C VAL A 43 -11.21 -19.38 -1.80
N ILE A 44 -10.44 -18.76 -2.68
CA ILE A 44 -10.78 -17.46 -3.25
C ILE A 44 -11.35 -17.70 -4.63
N THR A 45 -12.68 -17.71 -4.75
CA THR A 45 -13.36 -17.95 -6.05
C THR A 45 -14.16 -16.75 -6.53
N THR A 46 -14.24 -15.69 -5.73
CA THR A 46 -15.09 -14.53 -5.99
C THR A 46 -14.39 -13.26 -5.56
N GLY A 47 -14.71 -12.17 -6.23
CA GLY A 47 -14.21 -10.82 -5.93
C GLY A 47 -14.41 -9.94 -7.15
N HIS A 48 -14.47 -8.62 -6.94
CA HIS A 48 -14.74 -7.67 -8.04
C HIS A 48 -13.72 -7.83 -9.19
N ASP A 49 -12.44 -7.98 -8.86
CA ASP A 49 -11.34 -8.06 -9.82
C ASP A 49 -10.74 -9.46 -9.94
N PHE A 50 -11.35 -10.47 -9.32
CA PHE A 50 -10.80 -11.84 -9.24
C PHE A 50 -10.50 -12.45 -10.62
N SER A 51 -11.52 -12.51 -11.49
CA SER A 51 -11.38 -13.11 -12.82
C SER A 51 -10.33 -12.38 -13.67
N TYR A 52 -10.24 -11.05 -13.50
CA TYR A 52 -9.25 -10.22 -14.18
C TYR A 52 -7.82 -10.59 -13.74
N HIS A 53 -7.55 -10.68 -12.44
CA HIS A 53 -6.22 -11.01 -11.95
C HIS A 53 -5.80 -12.46 -12.21
N ILE A 54 -6.73 -13.43 -12.14
CA ILE A 54 -6.45 -14.80 -12.56
C ILE A 54 -6.08 -14.85 -14.05
N GLY A 55 -6.84 -14.16 -14.91
CA GLY A 55 -6.54 -14.06 -16.34
C GLY A 55 -5.15 -13.49 -16.61
N ARG A 56 -4.76 -12.45 -15.86
CA ARG A 56 -3.42 -11.85 -15.96
C ARG A 56 -2.30 -12.79 -15.55
N ILE A 57 -2.45 -13.49 -14.42
CA ILE A 57 -1.47 -14.47 -13.95
C ILE A 57 -1.27 -15.56 -15.00
N ARG A 58 -2.37 -16.08 -15.57
CA ARG A 58 -2.32 -17.08 -16.64
C ARG A 58 -1.63 -16.56 -17.90
N CYS A 59 -2.07 -15.40 -18.40
CA CYS A 59 -1.47 -14.79 -19.59
C CYS A 59 0.03 -14.50 -19.40
N LEU A 60 0.43 -14.09 -18.20
CA LEU A 60 1.83 -13.84 -17.87
C LEU A 60 2.62 -15.16 -17.81
N ALA A 61 2.05 -16.23 -17.27
CA ALA A 61 2.64 -17.56 -17.30
C ALA A 61 2.81 -18.07 -18.75
N ASP A 62 1.81 -17.88 -19.61
CA ASP A 62 1.89 -18.22 -21.03
C ASP A 62 3.02 -17.43 -21.73
N ASN A 63 3.13 -16.13 -21.44
CA ASN A 63 4.23 -15.28 -21.92
C ASN A 63 5.60 -15.85 -21.51
N ILE A 64 5.77 -16.21 -20.24
CA ILE A 64 7.03 -16.79 -19.71
C ILE A 64 7.37 -18.10 -20.42
N GLN A 65 6.40 -19.02 -20.54
CA GLN A 65 6.60 -20.33 -21.17
C GLN A 65 6.96 -20.22 -22.65
N ASN A 66 6.53 -19.15 -23.32
CA ASN A 66 6.84 -18.86 -24.73
C ASN A 66 8.06 -17.91 -24.89
N GLY A 67 8.84 -17.68 -23.84
CA GLY A 67 10.06 -16.86 -23.90
C GLY A 67 9.83 -15.35 -23.97
N LYS A 68 8.61 -14.86 -23.72
CA LYS A 68 8.21 -13.45 -23.80
C LYS A 68 8.21 -12.76 -22.42
N TRP A 69 9.36 -12.83 -21.73
CA TRP A 69 9.53 -12.47 -20.32
C TRP A 69 9.27 -11.02 -19.91
N PHE A 70 9.17 -10.07 -20.83
CA PHE A 70 8.94 -8.65 -20.51
C PHE A 70 7.96 -8.01 -21.50
N SER A 71 7.07 -8.82 -22.07
CA SER A 71 6.09 -8.35 -23.04
C SER A 71 5.08 -7.42 -22.38
N GLN A 72 4.86 -6.24 -22.97
CA GLN A 72 3.80 -5.32 -22.59
C GLN A 72 2.41 -5.77 -23.08
N VAL A 73 2.35 -6.90 -23.78
CA VAL A 73 1.13 -7.49 -24.33
C VAL A 73 1.03 -8.95 -23.87
N TYR A 74 -0.12 -9.30 -23.32
CA TYR A 74 -0.54 -10.68 -23.13
C TYR A 74 -0.95 -11.25 -24.48
N PHE A 75 -0.13 -12.09 -25.11
CA PHE A 75 -0.49 -12.59 -26.45
C PHE A 75 -1.71 -13.52 -26.42
N SER A 76 -1.89 -14.28 -25.34
CA SER A 76 -3.07 -15.15 -25.15
C SER A 76 -4.30 -14.41 -24.61
N GLY A 77 -4.17 -13.11 -24.32
CA GLY A 77 -5.26 -12.28 -23.85
C GLY A 77 -6.36 -12.12 -24.91
N LEU A 78 -7.61 -11.97 -24.46
CA LEU A 78 -8.78 -11.76 -25.32
C LEU A 78 -8.94 -12.81 -26.44
N TYR A 79 -8.86 -14.10 -26.10
CA TYR A 79 -8.92 -15.21 -27.07
C TYR A 79 -7.83 -15.10 -28.15
N ASP A 80 -6.58 -14.96 -27.72
CA ASP A 80 -5.38 -14.82 -28.56
C ASP A 80 -5.33 -13.56 -29.46
N ALA A 81 -6.26 -12.60 -29.27
CA ALA A 81 -6.22 -11.31 -29.96
C ALA A 81 -5.13 -10.37 -29.40
N GLY A 82 -4.58 -10.68 -28.22
CA GLY A 82 -3.62 -9.85 -27.53
C GLY A 82 -4.29 -8.84 -26.59
N TYR A 83 -3.68 -8.59 -25.43
CA TYR A 83 -4.17 -7.57 -24.49
C TYR A 83 -3.04 -6.80 -23.81
N ALA A 84 -2.98 -5.49 -24.04
CA ALA A 84 -1.91 -4.60 -23.59
C ALA A 84 -2.13 -4.00 -22.17
N SER A 85 -2.76 -4.77 -21.27
CA SER A 85 -2.93 -4.35 -19.87
C SER A 85 -1.63 -4.01 -19.13
N PRO A 86 -0.49 -4.71 -19.34
CA PRO A 86 0.78 -4.39 -18.68
C PRO A 86 1.28 -2.96 -18.91
N ALA A 87 0.90 -2.35 -20.04
CA ALA A 87 1.29 -0.98 -20.38
C ALA A 87 0.72 0.08 -19.43
N PHE A 88 -0.41 -0.22 -18.78
CA PHE A 88 -1.08 0.67 -17.81
C PHE A 88 -1.15 0.09 -16.40
N TYR A 89 -0.92 -1.21 -16.26
CA TYR A 89 -1.01 -1.93 -15.00
C TYR A 89 0.16 -2.89 -14.85
N GLY A 90 1.18 -2.45 -14.12
CA GLY A 90 2.46 -3.16 -14.04
C GLY A 90 2.35 -4.61 -13.56
N ASP A 91 3.20 -5.45 -14.16
CA ASP A 91 3.28 -6.89 -13.88
C ASP A 91 4.47 -7.29 -13.01
N LEU A 92 5.34 -6.35 -12.62
CA LEU A 92 6.64 -6.68 -12.04
C LEU A 92 6.56 -7.72 -10.91
N PHE A 93 5.62 -7.55 -9.97
CA PHE A 93 5.45 -8.51 -8.89
C PHE A 93 4.50 -9.66 -9.23
N LEU A 94 3.68 -9.55 -10.29
CA LEU A 94 2.86 -10.67 -10.80
C LEU A 94 3.71 -11.79 -11.41
N TYR A 95 4.98 -11.55 -11.73
CA TYR A 95 5.92 -12.63 -12.07
C TYR A 95 6.04 -13.68 -10.96
N ILE A 96 5.78 -13.33 -9.69
CA ILE A 96 5.83 -14.28 -8.56
C ILE A 96 4.72 -15.35 -8.71
N PRO A 97 3.41 -15.01 -8.74
CA PRO A 97 2.37 -16.01 -8.96
C PRO A 97 2.44 -16.64 -10.37
N ALA A 98 2.87 -15.91 -11.41
CA ALA A 98 3.02 -16.49 -12.74
C ALA A 98 4.11 -17.57 -12.79
N ALA A 99 5.26 -17.34 -12.14
CA ALA A 99 6.31 -18.36 -12.04
C ALA A 99 5.83 -19.61 -11.29
N ALA A 100 5.04 -19.44 -10.23
CA ALA A 100 4.41 -20.56 -9.53
C ALA A 100 3.49 -21.38 -10.45
N VAL A 101 2.73 -20.71 -11.33
CA VAL A 101 1.92 -21.37 -12.37
C VAL A 101 2.79 -22.11 -13.39
N CYS A 102 3.90 -21.51 -13.84
CA CYS A 102 4.86 -22.18 -14.71
C CYS A 102 5.47 -23.45 -14.08
N LEU A 103 5.57 -23.50 -12.74
CA LEU A 103 6.02 -24.67 -11.98
C LEU A 103 4.91 -25.72 -11.74
N GLY A 104 3.72 -25.53 -12.32
CA GLY A 104 2.61 -26.48 -12.26
C GLY A 104 1.56 -26.18 -11.18
N MET A 105 1.64 -25.06 -10.47
CA MET A 105 0.54 -24.63 -9.59
C MET A 105 -0.66 -24.15 -10.42
N LYS A 106 -1.87 -24.39 -9.89
CA LYS A 106 -3.07 -23.71 -10.42
C LYS A 106 -3.03 -22.22 -10.07
N GLU A 107 -3.74 -21.42 -10.84
CA GLU A 107 -3.73 -19.95 -10.76
C GLU A 107 -4.28 -19.43 -9.42
N GLU A 108 -5.38 -20.00 -8.91
CA GLU A 108 -5.97 -19.59 -7.63
C GLU A 108 -5.02 -19.87 -6.44
N PRO A 109 -4.43 -21.06 -6.28
CA PRO A 109 -3.43 -21.30 -5.24
C PRO A 109 -2.20 -20.39 -5.37
N ALA A 110 -1.78 -20.06 -6.60
CA ALA A 110 -0.67 -19.14 -6.84
C ALA A 110 -1.01 -17.71 -6.41
N LEU A 111 -2.21 -17.21 -6.73
CA LEU A 111 -2.73 -15.92 -6.28
C LEU A 111 -2.80 -15.86 -4.74
N ARG A 112 -3.32 -16.93 -4.12
CA ARG A 112 -3.46 -17.04 -2.68
C ARG A 112 -2.12 -17.06 -1.95
N LEU A 113 -1.13 -17.79 -2.49
CA LEU A 113 0.25 -17.74 -2.02
C LEU A 113 0.80 -16.31 -2.14
N PHE A 114 0.52 -15.62 -3.24
CA PHE A 114 0.95 -14.25 -3.44
C PHE A 114 0.32 -13.28 -2.44
N PHE A 115 -0.96 -13.44 -2.06
CA PHE A 115 -1.57 -12.69 -0.96
C PHE A 115 -0.86 -12.88 0.38
N MET A 116 -0.44 -14.10 0.71
CA MET A 116 0.36 -14.35 1.92
C MET A 116 1.70 -13.60 1.87
N ILE A 117 2.37 -13.62 0.71
CA ILE A 117 3.65 -12.91 0.50
C ILE A 117 3.46 -11.39 0.64
N ILE A 118 2.45 -10.81 -0.03
CA ILE A 118 2.13 -9.39 0.08
C ILE A 118 1.85 -9.00 1.52
N THR A 119 1.04 -9.79 2.22
CA THR A 119 0.66 -9.50 3.61
C THR A 119 1.86 -9.52 4.55
N ALA A 120 2.76 -10.50 4.40
CA ALA A 120 4.01 -10.55 5.15
C ALA A 120 4.92 -9.36 4.81
N ALA A 121 5.03 -8.99 3.53
CA ALA A 121 5.80 -7.83 3.09
C ALA A 121 5.25 -6.51 3.66
N CYS A 122 3.93 -6.33 3.68
CA CYS A 122 3.26 -5.20 4.33
C CYS A 122 3.60 -5.12 5.82
N ALA A 123 3.50 -6.26 6.53
CA ALA A 123 3.83 -6.34 7.95
C ALA A 123 5.28 -5.92 8.24
N ILE A 124 6.23 -6.46 7.45
CA ILE A 124 7.66 -6.17 7.58
C ILE A 124 7.95 -4.70 7.28
N SER A 125 7.40 -4.19 6.17
CA SER A 125 7.56 -2.79 5.75
C SER A 125 7.04 -1.82 6.81
N ALA A 126 5.80 -2.01 7.29
CA ALA A 126 5.19 -1.19 8.31
C ALA A 126 5.98 -1.25 9.64
N TYR A 127 6.39 -2.45 10.07
CA TYR A 127 7.18 -2.62 11.29
C TYR A 127 8.53 -1.90 11.19
N TRP A 128 9.25 -2.09 10.07
CA TRP A 128 10.56 -1.48 9.88
C TRP A 128 10.47 0.05 9.87
N CYS A 129 9.52 0.62 9.11
CA CYS A 129 9.28 2.07 9.05
C CYS A 129 8.91 2.65 10.41
N ALA A 130 7.97 2.01 11.11
CA ALA A 130 7.52 2.48 12.42
C ALA A 130 8.65 2.36 13.47
N ASN A 131 9.43 1.28 13.47
CA ASN A 131 10.56 1.13 14.37
C ASN A 131 11.63 2.20 14.11
N LYS A 132 11.89 2.54 12.84
CA LYS A 132 12.82 3.61 12.49
C LYS A 132 12.32 4.98 12.92
N ALA A 133 11.04 5.28 12.70
CA ALA A 133 10.45 6.56 13.06
C ALA A 133 10.30 6.76 14.58
N PHE A 134 9.83 5.74 15.30
CA PHE A 134 9.52 5.84 16.73
C PHE A 134 10.65 5.35 17.64
N LYS A 135 11.60 4.56 17.12
CA LYS A 135 12.69 3.92 17.89
C LYS A 135 12.16 3.08 19.05
N ASP A 136 10.97 2.50 18.87
CA ASP A 136 10.27 1.68 19.85
C ASP A 136 9.67 0.45 19.15
N GLU A 137 10.14 -0.73 19.53
CA GLU A 137 9.72 -2.00 18.93
C GLU A 137 8.26 -2.39 19.26
N ARG A 138 7.70 -1.90 20.37
CA ARG A 138 6.29 -2.10 20.72
C ARG A 138 5.39 -1.24 19.87
N ALA A 139 5.73 0.04 19.71
CA ALA A 139 5.02 0.94 18.83
C ALA A 139 5.06 0.44 17.38
N ALA A 140 6.21 -0.09 16.95
CA ALA A 140 6.38 -0.71 15.64
C ALA A 140 5.52 -1.95 15.44
N LEU A 141 5.48 -2.85 16.43
CA LEU A 141 4.62 -4.03 16.40
C LEU A 141 3.14 -3.63 16.29
N LEU A 142 2.70 -2.69 17.12
CA LEU A 142 1.32 -2.20 17.11
C LEU A 142 0.97 -1.57 15.75
N ALA A 143 1.82 -0.69 15.22
CA ALA A 143 1.60 -0.06 13.93
C ALA A 143 1.49 -1.09 12.80
N SER A 144 2.37 -2.09 12.78
CA SER A 144 2.37 -3.16 11.77
C SER A 144 1.10 -4.03 11.83
N VAL A 145 0.69 -4.44 13.04
CA VAL A 145 -0.54 -5.21 13.25
C VAL A 145 -1.76 -4.37 12.83
N CYS A 146 -1.89 -3.13 13.29
CA CYS A 146 -3.01 -2.26 12.90
C CYS A 146 -3.05 -2.00 11.39
N TYR A 147 -1.88 -1.94 10.73
CA TYR A 147 -1.80 -1.71 9.30
C TYR A 147 -2.36 -2.89 8.49
N VAL A 148 -1.86 -4.09 8.77
CA VAL A 148 -2.21 -5.31 8.03
C VAL A 148 -3.60 -5.83 8.40
N PHE A 149 -4.06 -5.62 9.63
CA PHE A 149 -5.40 -6.02 10.07
C PHE A 149 -6.41 -4.88 10.05
N SER A 150 -6.15 -3.84 9.25
CA SER A 150 -7.13 -2.79 9.01
C SER A 150 -8.30 -3.31 8.17
N GLY A 151 -9.52 -2.82 8.45
CA GLY A 151 -10.73 -3.22 7.72
C GLY A 151 -10.62 -2.97 6.20
N TYR A 152 -9.94 -1.89 5.81
CA TYR A 152 -9.68 -1.58 4.40
C TYR A 152 -8.76 -2.63 3.75
N PHE A 153 -7.62 -2.97 4.38
CA PHE A 153 -6.71 -3.99 3.83
C PHE A 153 -7.44 -5.32 3.61
N PHE A 154 -8.27 -5.73 4.58
CA PHE A 154 -9.09 -6.93 4.45
C PHE A 154 -10.13 -6.81 3.32
N THR A 155 -10.82 -5.68 3.21
CA THR A 155 -11.79 -5.43 2.13
C THR A 155 -11.15 -5.55 0.76
N ASP A 156 -9.96 -4.96 0.61
CA ASP A 156 -9.22 -4.93 -0.64
C ASP A 156 -8.76 -6.34 -1.07
N MET A 157 -8.38 -7.16 -0.09
CA MET A 157 -7.98 -8.55 -0.32
C MET A 157 -9.15 -9.50 -0.55
N ALA A 158 -10.13 -9.52 0.37
CA ALA A 158 -11.15 -10.57 0.43
C ALA A 158 -12.41 -10.26 -0.39
N ILE A 159 -12.77 -8.99 -0.54
CA ILE A 159 -14.00 -8.57 -1.23
C ILE A 159 -13.68 -8.10 -2.65
N ARG A 160 -12.69 -7.22 -2.79
CA ARG A 160 -12.35 -6.65 -4.10
C ARG A 160 -11.40 -7.54 -4.89
N VAL A 161 -10.44 -8.18 -4.22
CA VAL A 161 -9.29 -8.83 -4.85
C VAL A 161 -8.51 -7.81 -5.69
N ALA A 162 -8.38 -6.56 -5.21
CA ALA A 162 -7.72 -5.48 -5.92
C ALA A 162 -6.19 -5.61 -5.79
N LEU A 163 -5.60 -6.48 -6.63
CA LEU A 163 -4.24 -6.98 -6.40
C LEU A 163 -3.16 -5.88 -6.50
N GLY A 164 -3.32 -4.89 -7.36
CA GLY A 164 -2.38 -3.76 -7.48
C GLY A 164 -2.41 -2.85 -6.25
N GLU A 165 -3.60 -2.53 -5.75
CA GLU A 165 -3.76 -1.74 -4.52
C GLU A 165 -3.11 -2.48 -3.34
N LEU A 166 -3.37 -3.78 -3.18
CA LEU A 166 -2.72 -4.61 -2.15
C LEU A 166 -1.19 -4.59 -2.22
N GLN A 167 -0.61 -4.66 -3.42
CA GLN A 167 0.83 -4.54 -3.58
C GLN A 167 1.33 -3.14 -3.16
N ALA A 168 0.57 -2.09 -3.45
CA ALA A 168 0.92 -0.73 -3.05
C ALA A 168 0.99 -0.56 -1.51
N PHE A 169 0.23 -1.34 -0.73
CA PHE A 169 0.35 -1.35 0.75
C PHE A 169 1.76 -1.75 1.24
N VAL A 170 2.52 -2.52 0.47
CA VAL A 170 3.92 -2.82 0.85
C VAL A 170 4.76 -1.54 0.86
N PHE A 171 4.46 -0.61 -0.04
CA PHE A 171 5.30 0.56 -0.31
C PHE A 171 4.84 1.84 0.40
N LEU A 172 3.57 1.96 0.78
CA LEU A 172 3.05 3.14 1.47
C LEU A 172 3.82 3.48 2.77
N PRO A 173 4.17 2.53 3.66
CA PRO A 173 4.99 2.84 4.83
C PRO A 173 6.37 3.39 4.46
N LEU A 174 6.99 2.85 3.40
CA LEU A 174 8.28 3.31 2.90
C LEU A 174 8.20 4.75 2.37
N ILE A 175 7.14 5.08 1.64
CA ILE A 175 6.89 6.43 1.13
C ILE A 175 6.76 7.42 2.30
N ILE A 176 5.92 7.10 3.29
CA ILE A 176 5.69 7.94 4.47
C ILE A 176 6.98 8.11 5.27
N TYR A 177 7.69 7.03 5.57
CA TYR A 177 8.93 7.08 6.34
C TYR A 177 10.06 7.78 5.58
N GLY A 178 10.24 7.50 4.29
CA GLY A 178 11.25 8.13 3.46
C GLY A 178 11.04 9.65 3.41
N PHE A 179 9.80 10.08 3.22
CA PHE A 179 9.47 11.51 3.30
C PHE A 179 9.76 12.08 4.68
N TYR A 180 9.29 11.43 5.74
CA TYR A 180 9.53 11.83 7.13
C TYR A 180 11.02 11.98 7.43
N ASN A 181 11.86 11.04 7.01
CA ASN A 181 13.31 11.11 7.20
C ASN A 181 13.91 12.33 6.50
N ILE A 182 13.45 12.66 5.28
CA ILE A 182 13.89 13.84 4.53
C ILE A 182 13.41 15.15 5.17
N VAL A 183 12.17 15.24 5.66
CA VAL A 183 11.63 16.52 6.17
C VAL A 183 11.86 16.78 7.65
N ARG A 184 12.11 15.73 8.45
CA ARG A 184 12.24 15.84 9.91
C ARG A 184 13.57 15.34 10.46
N GLU A 185 14.17 14.31 9.87
CA GLU A 185 15.40 13.67 10.39
C GLU A 185 16.67 14.15 9.65
N ASP A 186 17.68 13.29 9.56
CA ASP A 186 19.03 13.54 9.04
C ASP A 186 19.19 13.27 7.54
N CYS A 187 18.10 12.93 6.83
CA CYS A 187 18.10 12.59 5.40
C CYS A 187 18.95 11.37 5.02
N ARG A 188 19.46 10.58 5.97
CA ARG A 188 20.32 9.42 5.68
C ARG A 188 19.62 8.36 4.84
N TYR A 189 18.31 8.24 5.00
CA TYR A 189 17.45 7.26 4.34
C TYR A 189 16.63 7.87 3.20
N TRP A 190 17.13 8.94 2.56
CA TRP A 190 16.44 9.62 1.47
C TRP A 190 16.00 8.67 0.34
N TYR A 191 16.78 7.63 0.06
CA TYR A 191 16.53 6.64 -1.00
C TYR A 191 15.31 5.75 -0.72
N VAL A 192 14.81 5.69 0.51
CA VAL A 192 13.63 4.90 0.85
C VAL A 192 12.38 5.46 0.18
N LEU A 193 12.28 6.80 0.09
CA LEU A 193 11.17 7.48 -0.56
C LEU A 193 11.03 7.08 -2.05
N PRO A 194 12.04 7.30 -2.91
CA PRO A 194 11.91 6.98 -4.34
C PRO A 194 11.77 5.48 -4.61
N LEU A 195 12.35 4.61 -3.79
CA LEU A 195 12.14 3.17 -3.92
C LEU A 195 10.71 2.77 -3.54
N GLY A 196 10.13 3.38 -2.49
CA GLY A 196 8.72 3.23 -2.16
C GLY A 196 7.81 3.73 -3.29
N LEU A 197 8.08 4.92 -3.83
CA LEU A 197 7.31 5.46 -4.96
C LEU A 197 7.44 4.59 -6.21
N ALA A 198 8.64 4.09 -6.52
CA ALA A 198 8.88 3.23 -7.69
C ALA A 198 8.15 1.89 -7.56
N GLY A 199 8.21 1.26 -6.37
CA GLY A 199 7.43 0.04 -6.11
C GLY A 199 5.92 0.29 -6.15
N CYS A 200 5.47 1.44 -5.64
CA CYS A 200 4.05 1.81 -5.64
C CYS A 200 3.53 2.05 -7.07
N ILE A 201 4.25 2.80 -7.92
CA ILE A 201 3.76 3.12 -9.27
C ILE A 201 3.65 1.88 -10.17
N VAL A 202 4.60 0.94 -10.06
CA VAL A 202 4.54 -0.32 -10.82
C VAL A 202 3.50 -1.31 -10.27
N SER A 203 2.99 -1.06 -9.06
CA SER A 203 1.93 -1.85 -8.42
C SER A 203 0.54 -1.27 -8.72
N HIS A 204 0.39 0.03 -8.47
CA HIS A 204 -0.85 0.78 -8.63
C HIS A 204 -0.59 2.27 -8.87
N VAL A 205 -0.77 2.69 -10.12
CA VAL A 205 -0.50 4.07 -10.59
C VAL A 205 -1.27 5.11 -9.78
N LEU A 206 -2.56 4.86 -9.53
CA LEU A 206 -3.41 5.81 -8.83
C LEU A 206 -2.97 6.03 -7.37
N THR A 207 -2.56 4.97 -6.68
CA THR A 207 -2.04 5.08 -5.30
C THR A 207 -0.74 5.88 -5.27
N ALA A 208 0.14 5.66 -6.24
CA ALA A 208 1.38 6.43 -6.35
C ALA A 208 1.10 7.92 -6.65
N PHE A 209 0.16 8.21 -7.55
CA PHE A 209 -0.24 9.57 -7.88
C PHE A 209 -0.79 10.32 -6.65
N VAL A 210 -1.72 9.70 -5.93
CA VAL A 210 -2.26 10.26 -4.68
C VAL A 210 -1.13 10.47 -3.67
N ALA A 211 -0.25 9.50 -3.47
CA ALA A 211 0.88 9.63 -2.55
C ALA A 211 1.79 10.82 -2.88
N VAL A 212 2.09 11.05 -4.17
CA VAL A 212 2.87 12.21 -4.61
C VAL A 212 2.17 13.53 -4.30
N ILE A 213 0.86 13.63 -4.56
CA ILE A 213 0.06 14.83 -4.21
C ILE A 213 0.11 15.08 -2.70
N LEU A 214 -0.10 14.05 -1.89
CA LEU A 214 -0.09 14.15 -0.44
C LEU A 214 1.27 14.62 0.10
N MET A 215 2.33 14.09 -0.48
CA MET A 215 3.69 14.51 -0.16
C MET A 215 3.99 15.94 -0.60
N PHE A 216 3.50 16.36 -1.77
CA PHE A 216 3.63 17.73 -2.24
C PHE A 216 2.93 18.69 -1.28
N VAL A 217 1.67 18.42 -0.90
CA VAL A 217 0.92 19.21 0.08
C VAL A 217 1.66 19.26 1.42
N ALA A 218 2.16 18.12 1.92
CA ALA A 218 2.94 18.09 3.16
C ALA A 218 4.27 18.86 3.06
N ALA A 219 4.90 18.86 1.88
CA ALA A 219 6.12 19.62 1.63
C ALA A 219 5.87 21.14 1.61
N LEU A 220 4.70 21.60 1.15
CA LEU A 220 4.31 23.01 1.22
C LEU A 220 4.28 23.52 2.66
N PHE A 221 3.72 22.75 3.60
CA PHE A 221 3.72 23.11 5.02
C PHE A 221 5.13 23.14 5.64
N MET A 222 6.10 22.48 5.02
CA MET A 222 7.48 22.37 5.49
C MET A 222 8.48 23.15 4.60
N CYS A 223 8.00 23.96 3.66
CA CYS A 223 8.78 24.53 2.57
C CYS A 223 9.95 25.40 3.09
N VAL A 224 9.68 26.25 4.08
CA VAL A 224 10.70 27.13 4.68
C VAL A 224 11.89 26.34 5.19
N ARG A 225 11.63 25.20 5.85
CA ARG A 225 12.70 24.34 6.36
C ARG A 225 13.44 23.62 5.24
N ILE A 226 12.71 23.10 4.25
CA ILE A 226 13.28 22.39 3.09
C ILE A 226 14.25 23.30 2.32
N PHE A 227 13.86 24.55 2.06
CA PHE A 227 14.71 25.50 1.33
C PHE A 227 15.86 26.06 2.17
N LYS A 228 15.68 26.19 3.49
CA LYS A 228 16.75 26.64 4.39
C LYS A 228 17.86 25.58 4.55
N GLU A 229 17.49 24.31 4.59
CA GLU A 229 18.43 23.19 4.79
C GLU A 229 18.78 22.52 3.44
N LYS A 230 19.87 22.96 2.80
CA LYS A 230 20.32 22.48 1.46
C LYS A 230 20.35 20.95 1.32
N GLN A 231 20.69 20.23 2.38
CA GLN A 231 20.73 18.76 2.40
C GLN A 231 19.37 18.13 2.11
N ARG A 232 18.27 18.71 2.61
CA ARG A 232 16.89 18.23 2.40
C ARG A 232 16.46 18.45 0.96
N LEU A 233 16.72 19.65 0.42
CA LEU A 233 16.44 19.95 -0.98
C LEU A 233 17.20 19.01 -1.91
N LEU A 234 18.49 18.79 -1.65
CA LEU A 234 19.29 17.85 -2.43
C LEU A 234 18.77 16.41 -2.32
N ALA A 235 18.33 15.99 -1.14
CA ALA A 235 17.72 14.68 -0.93
C ALA A 235 16.42 14.50 -1.72
N LEU A 236 15.58 15.55 -1.81
CA LEU A 236 14.37 15.54 -2.64
C LEU A 236 14.71 15.45 -4.14
N ILE A 237 15.67 16.26 -4.62
CA ILE A 237 16.11 16.22 -6.03
C ILE A 237 16.65 14.84 -6.38
N LYS A 238 17.52 14.27 -5.53
CA LYS A 238 18.04 12.91 -5.70
C LYS A 238 16.92 11.86 -5.68
N SER A 239 15.89 12.07 -4.86
CA SER A 239 14.72 11.20 -4.81
C SER A 239 13.97 11.23 -6.15
N VAL A 240 13.69 12.40 -6.71
CA VAL A 240 13.05 12.52 -8.03
C VAL A 240 13.86 11.80 -9.10
N GLY A 241 15.18 12.05 -9.15
CA GLY A 241 16.06 11.38 -10.12
C GLY A 241 16.05 9.85 -9.98
N LEU A 242 16.21 9.33 -8.76
CA LEU A 242 16.22 7.88 -8.52
C LEU A 242 14.86 7.24 -8.84
N PHE A 243 13.75 7.90 -8.49
CA PHE A 243 12.41 7.43 -8.82
C PHE A 243 12.23 7.31 -10.34
N LEU A 244 12.60 8.35 -11.10
CA LEU A 244 12.49 8.34 -12.56
C LEU A 244 13.36 7.24 -13.19
N CYS A 245 14.59 7.05 -12.71
CA CYS A 245 15.48 6.00 -13.21
C CYS A 245 14.94 4.60 -12.93
N VAL A 246 14.50 4.32 -11.69
CA VAL A 246 14.05 2.97 -11.29
C VAL A 246 12.70 2.62 -11.92
N SER A 247 11.81 3.59 -12.07
CA SER A 247 10.48 3.38 -12.67
C SER A 247 10.44 3.56 -14.19
N ALA A 248 11.55 3.96 -14.84
CA ALA A 248 11.61 4.30 -16.26
C ALA A 248 10.97 3.25 -17.18
N PHE A 249 11.23 1.96 -16.91
CA PHE A 249 10.78 0.84 -17.73
C PHE A 249 9.25 0.70 -17.81
N PHE A 250 8.53 1.25 -16.83
CA PHE A 250 7.07 1.23 -16.77
C PHE A 250 6.49 2.62 -17.01
N LEU A 251 7.07 3.64 -16.36
CA LEU A 251 6.60 5.02 -16.39
C LEU A 251 6.64 5.59 -17.81
N PHE A 252 7.75 5.46 -18.54
CA PHE A 252 7.88 6.10 -19.84
C PHE A 252 7.01 5.45 -20.93
N PRO A 253 6.93 4.10 -21.06
CA PRO A 253 5.99 3.48 -21.98
C PRO A 253 4.53 3.84 -21.66
N MET A 254 4.14 3.86 -20.39
CA MET A 254 2.78 4.26 -19.99
C MET A 254 2.48 5.71 -20.41
N LEU A 255 3.42 6.65 -20.17
CA LEU A 255 3.27 8.05 -20.58
C LEU A 255 3.22 8.22 -22.10
N GLU A 256 4.03 7.45 -22.85
CA GLU A 256 3.97 7.43 -24.31
C GLU A 256 2.60 6.97 -24.79
N GLN A 257 2.03 5.91 -24.20
CA GLN A 257 0.69 5.44 -24.55
C GLN A 257 -0.37 6.51 -24.24
N LEU A 258 -0.33 7.13 -23.06
CA LEU A 258 -1.25 8.22 -22.69
C LEU A 258 -1.14 9.45 -23.61
N ALA A 259 0.06 9.75 -24.11
CA ALA A 259 0.28 10.90 -24.98
C ALA A 259 -0.22 10.68 -26.42
N ASN A 260 -0.25 9.42 -26.88
CA ASN A 260 -0.54 9.06 -28.27
C ASN A 260 -1.88 8.33 -28.47
N GLY A 261 -2.58 7.97 -27.39
CA GLY A 261 -3.82 7.21 -27.42
C GLY A 261 -4.98 7.91 -26.70
N GLU A 262 -6.20 7.61 -27.13
CA GLU A 262 -7.42 7.99 -26.41
C GLU A 262 -7.98 6.76 -25.70
N TYR A 263 -8.26 6.89 -24.39
CA TYR A 263 -8.70 5.77 -23.57
C TYR A 263 -10.02 6.11 -22.88
N ILE A 264 -10.82 5.09 -22.57
CA ILE A 264 -12.07 5.24 -21.79
C ILE A 264 -11.82 5.89 -20.43
N ALA A 265 -10.64 5.68 -19.86
CA ALA A 265 -10.20 6.35 -18.64
C ALA A 265 -10.13 7.88 -18.84
N THR A 266 -9.53 8.34 -19.94
CA THR A 266 -9.16 9.74 -20.15
C THR A 266 -10.16 10.58 -20.94
N ASN A 267 -11.18 9.96 -21.55
CA ASN A 267 -12.17 10.65 -22.36
C ASN A 267 -13.49 10.95 -21.63
N GLY A 268 -13.53 10.77 -20.31
CA GLY A 268 -14.70 11.06 -19.46
C GLY A 268 -15.84 10.02 -19.52
N ILE A 269 -15.78 9.01 -20.41
CA ILE A 269 -16.78 7.93 -20.44
C ILE A 269 -16.79 7.15 -19.12
N SER A 270 -15.63 7.03 -18.46
CA SER A 270 -15.53 6.39 -17.14
C SER A 270 -16.42 7.05 -16.08
N ALA A 271 -16.52 8.39 -16.08
CA ALA A 271 -17.39 9.11 -15.14
C ALA A 271 -18.88 8.81 -15.37
N VAL A 272 -19.28 8.57 -16.61
CA VAL A 272 -20.65 8.20 -16.98
C VAL A 272 -20.96 6.75 -16.59
N ARG A 273 -20.05 5.82 -16.90
CA ARG A 273 -20.27 4.38 -16.65
C ARG A 273 -20.10 3.99 -15.19
N TRP A 274 -19.10 4.55 -14.53
CA TRP A 274 -18.68 4.13 -13.20
C TRP A 274 -18.97 5.18 -12.12
N GLY A 275 -19.42 6.37 -12.48
CA GLY A 275 -19.84 7.41 -11.54
C GLY A 275 -18.81 8.53 -11.37
N THR A 276 -19.31 9.71 -11.04
CA THR A 276 -18.51 10.92 -10.79
C THR A 276 -17.75 10.83 -9.47
N LEU A 277 -16.73 11.67 -9.29
CA LEU A 277 -15.97 11.80 -8.04
C LEU A 277 -16.91 12.03 -6.85
N ALA A 278 -17.89 12.91 -6.98
CA ALA A 278 -18.85 13.17 -5.91
C ALA A 278 -19.77 11.98 -5.61
N ARG A 279 -20.18 11.20 -6.62
CA ARG A 279 -20.96 9.98 -6.41
C ARG A 279 -20.14 8.87 -5.76
N ARG A 280 -18.83 8.88 -5.95
CA ARG A 280 -17.85 7.94 -5.38
C ARG A 280 -17.22 8.45 -4.09
N ALA A 281 -17.60 9.63 -3.59
CA ALA A 281 -17.17 10.17 -2.32
C ALA A 281 -17.86 9.45 -1.15
N MET A 282 -17.10 9.13 -0.11
CA MET A 282 -17.62 8.36 1.03
C MET A 282 -18.65 9.19 1.82
N PRO A 283 -19.84 8.65 2.10
CA PRO A 283 -20.77 9.33 3.00
C PRO A 283 -20.13 9.53 4.37
N TRP A 284 -20.16 10.75 4.92
CA TRP A 284 -19.53 11.06 6.21
C TRP A 284 -19.94 10.11 7.35
N SER A 285 -21.19 9.63 7.33
CA SER A 285 -21.70 8.66 8.32
C SER A 285 -20.97 7.31 8.30
N VAL A 286 -20.41 6.91 7.15
CA VAL A 286 -19.75 5.61 6.97
C VAL A 286 -18.27 5.67 7.39
N VAL A 287 -17.68 6.87 7.53
CA VAL A 287 -16.27 7.07 7.94
C VAL A 287 -15.93 6.35 9.26
N PHE A 288 -16.88 6.27 10.19
CA PHE A 288 -16.72 5.65 11.51
C PHE A 288 -17.19 4.19 11.57
N SER A 289 -17.51 3.57 10.44
CA SER A 289 -17.95 2.17 10.38
C SER A 289 -16.91 1.29 9.70
N ASP A 290 -16.42 0.27 10.42
CA ASP A 290 -15.65 -0.84 9.83
C ASP A 290 -16.57 -1.91 9.22
N PHE A 291 -17.87 -1.84 9.51
CA PHE A 291 -18.86 -2.79 8.98
C PHE A 291 -19.44 -2.27 7.66
N CYS A 292 -19.70 -3.20 6.74
CA CYS A 292 -20.47 -2.94 5.52
C CYS A 292 -21.90 -2.56 5.88
N MET A 293 -22.12 -1.27 6.18
CA MET A 293 -23.46 -0.73 6.34
C MET A 293 -24.06 -0.54 4.95
N GLY A 294 -25.09 -1.32 4.65
CA GLY A 294 -25.99 -0.98 3.56
C GLY A 294 -26.63 0.36 3.88
N THR A 295 -26.48 1.33 2.99
CA THR A 295 -27.28 2.55 3.03
C THR A 295 -28.31 2.46 1.91
N ASP A 296 -29.47 3.09 2.09
CA ASP A 296 -30.64 2.99 1.18
C ASP A 296 -30.40 3.51 -0.25
N LYS A 297 -29.17 3.92 -0.58
CA LYS A 297 -28.74 4.29 -1.92
C LYS A 297 -27.64 3.35 -2.39
N ILE A 298 -28.07 2.21 -2.95
CA ILE A 298 -27.21 1.19 -3.59
C ILE A 298 -26.39 0.40 -2.56
N ASN A 299 -26.22 -0.90 -2.80
CA ASN A 299 -25.37 -1.88 -2.11
C ASN A 299 -24.32 -1.31 -1.13
N ALA A 300 -24.08 -2.03 -0.02
CA ALA A 300 -23.02 -1.75 0.97
C ALA A 300 -21.85 -0.95 0.38
N TRP A 301 -21.60 0.24 0.94
CA TRP A 301 -20.56 1.13 0.45
C TRP A 301 -19.19 0.48 0.63
N ILE A 302 -18.52 0.16 -0.47
CA ILE A 302 -17.16 -0.39 -0.48
C ILE A 302 -16.25 0.70 -1.06
N PRO A 303 -15.21 1.12 -0.33
CA PRO A 303 -14.66 0.57 0.91
C PRO A 303 -15.38 1.03 2.20
N ASN A 304 -15.33 0.24 3.27
CA ASN A 304 -15.79 0.67 4.59
C ASN A 304 -14.90 1.81 5.15
N GLY A 305 -15.42 2.54 6.14
CA GLY A 305 -14.65 3.55 6.85
C GLY A 305 -13.50 2.96 7.67
N ILE A 306 -12.87 3.80 8.49
CA ILE A 306 -11.77 3.39 9.37
C ILE A 306 -12.25 3.02 10.79
N GLY A 307 -13.56 2.77 10.91
CA GLY A 307 -14.21 2.30 12.12
C GLY A 307 -13.99 3.16 13.35
N LEU A 308 -13.65 2.49 14.46
CA LEU A 308 -13.40 3.12 15.77
C LEU A 308 -12.00 3.71 15.90
N PHE A 309 -11.16 3.65 14.86
CA PHE A 309 -9.80 4.18 14.91
C PHE A 309 -9.74 5.69 15.25
N PRO A 310 -10.60 6.57 14.69
CA PRO A 310 -10.68 7.97 15.10
C PRO A 310 -11.03 8.14 16.57
N VAL A 311 -11.90 7.28 17.11
CA VAL A 311 -12.29 7.30 18.53
C VAL A 311 -11.11 6.90 19.40
N ALA A 312 -10.39 5.83 19.04
CA ALA A 312 -9.19 5.39 19.73
C ALA A 312 -8.10 6.48 19.71
N ALA A 313 -7.91 7.15 18.57
CA ALA A 313 -7.01 8.29 18.46
C ALA A 313 -7.45 9.43 19.39
N ALA A 314 -8.72 9.84 19.35
CA ALA A 314 -9.26 10.91 20.19
C ALA A 314 -9.07 10.61 21.70
N VAL A 315 -9.34 9.37 22.14
CA VAL A 315 -9.09 8.92 23.52
C VAL A 315 -7.61 9.01 23.86
N PHE A 316 -6.72 8.55 22.99
CA PHE A 316 -5.27 8.64 23.19
C PHE A 316 -4.80 10.09 23.38
N PHE A 317 -5.29 11.01 22.55
CA PHE A 317 -4.98 12.44 22.67
C PHE A 317 -5.56 13.04 23.96
N GLY A 318 -6.79 12.68 24.33
CA GLY A 318 -7.43 13.10 25.58
C GLY A 318 -6.64 12.64 26.81
N VAL A 319 -6.21 11.38 26.85
CA VAL A 319 -5.39 10.83 27.95
C VAL A 319 -4.00 11.48 27.98
N SER A 320 -3.36 11.65 26.82
CA SER A 320 -2.05 12.31 26.72
C SER A 320 -2.11 13.76 27.21
N TRP A 321 -3.16 14.49 26.84
CA TRP A 321 -3.41 15.83 27.34
C TRP A 321 -3.68 15.84 28.84
N TYR A 322 -4.52 14.94 29.34
CA TYR A 322 -4.83 14.86 30.77
C TYR A 322 -3.59 14.59 31.63
N LYS A 323 -2.77 13.59 31.25
CA LYS A 323 -1.58 13.17 32.00
C LYS A 323 -0.40 14.12 31.83
N ASN A 324 -0.10 14.54 30.61
CA ASN A 324 1.16 15.24 30.30
C ASN A 324 0.97 16.74 30.04
N LYS A 325 -0.29 17.23 30.01
CA LYS A 325 -0.66 18.61 29.65
C LYS A 325 -0.08 19.09 28.32
N ARG A 326 0.35 18.16 27.46
CA ARG A 326 1.00 18.39 26.18
C ARG A 326 0.72 17.23 25.24
N ILE A 327 0.49 17.58 23.97
CA ILE A 327 0.44 16.63 22.87
C ILE A 327 1.76 16.75 22.08
N PRO A 328 2.45 15.65 21.76
CA PRO A 328 3.63 15.71 20.90
C PRO A 328 3.30 16.37 19.56
N ARG A 329 4.07 17.38 19.14
CA ARG A 329 3.82 18.14 17.89
C ARG A 329 3.76 17.23 16.66
N ALA A 330 4.59 16.18 16.62
CA ALA A 330 4.56 15.20 15.55
C ALA A 330 3.23 14.41 15.52
N ALA A 331 2.76 13.94 16.68
CA ALA A 331 1.48 13.24 16.80
C ALA A 331 0.31 14.13 16.37
N ALA A 332 0.29 15.40 16.80
CA ALA A 332 -0.72 16.37 16.37
C ALA A 332 -0.69 16.61 14.85
N ALA A 333 0.50 16.71 14.24
CA ALA A 333 0.63 16.88 12.80
C ALA A 333 0.12 15.66 12.02
N PHE A 334 0.47 14.44 12.44
CA PHE A 334 -0.01 13.22 11.81
C PHE A 334 -1.53 13.04 11.97
N LEU A 335 -2.08 13.37 13.14
CA LEU A 335 -3.54 13.36 13.34
C LEU A 335 -4.22 14.39 12.44
N GLY A 336 -3.73 15.63 12.41
CA GLY A 336 -4.29 16.68 11.55
C GLY A 336 -4.27 16.28 10.08
N PHE A 337 -3.18 15.67 9.62
CA PHE A 337 -3.09 15.14 8.27
C PHE A 337 -4.08 13.99 8.03
N GLY A 338 -4.23 13.07 8.98
CA GLY A 338 -5.23 12.00 8.91
C GLY A 338 -6.66 12.53 8.82
N LEU A 339 -7.01 13.53 9.64
CA LEU A 339 -8.32 14.19 9.60
C LEU A 339 -8.55 14.91 8.27
N LEU A 340 -7.53 15.56 7.71
CA LEU A 340 -7.60 16.16 6.38
C LEU A 340 -7.88 15.11 5.29
N MET A 341 -7.25 13.93 5.39
CA MET A 341 -7.51 12.82 4.46
C MET A 341 -8.93 12.29 4.59
N LEU A 342 -9.46 12.14 5.80
CA LEU A 342 -10.84 11.70 6.02
C LEU A 342 -11.84 12.71 5.49
N PHE A 343 -11.58 14.01 5.70
CA PHE A 343 -12.36 15.07 5.08
C PHE A 343 -12.32 14.93 3.55
N ALA A 344 -11.12 14.81 2.96
CA ALA A 344 -10.95 14.68 1.52
C ALA A 344 -11.69 13.46 0.94
N VAL A 345 -11.66 12.31 1.59
CA VAL A 345 -12.37 11.10 1.10
C VAL A 345 -13.91 11.22 1.21
N SER A 346 -14.40 12.09 2.10
CA SER A 346 -15.83 12.22 2.38
C SER A 346 -16.61 13.05 1.34
N ASP A 347 -17.94 12.90 1.36
CA ASP A 347 -18.91 13.71 0.62
C ASP A 347 -18.99 15.18 1.09
N LEU A 348 -18.34 15.53 2.21
CA LEU A 348 -18.15 16.91 2.65
C LEU A 348 -17.11 17.65 1.81
N PHE A 349 -16.19 16.94 1.16
CA PHE A 349 -15.22 17.54 0.26
C PHE A 349 -15.89 17.88 -1.07
N PRO A 350 -15.62 19.06 -1.67
CA PRO A 350 -16.33 19.53 -2.86
C PRO A 350 -15.88 18.84 -4.16
N TRP A 351 -15.97 17.51 -4.24
CA TRP A 351 -15.52 16.70 -5.37
C TRP A 351 -16.12 17.09 -6.73
N ASN A 352 -17.32 17.67 -6.73
CA ASN A 352 -17.95 18.19 -7.95
C ASN A 352 -17.10 19.27 -8.64
N THR A 353 -16.38 20.11 -7.88
CA THR A 353 -15.56 21.17 -8.47
C THR A 353 -14.31 20.65 -9.14
N LEU A 354 -13.86 19.45 -8.75
CA LEU A 354 -12.69 18.79 -9.33
C LEU A 354 -13.05 17.82 -10.45
N GLN A 355 -14.34 17.59 -10.74
CA GLN A 355 -14.78 16.60 -11.72
C GLN A 355 -14.20 16.83 -13.11
N SER A 356 -14.13 18.09 -13.57
CA SER A 356 -13.60 18.43 -14.90
C SER A 356 -12.09 18.28 -15.02
N VAL A 357 -11.36 18.30 -13.89
CA VAL A 357 -9.90 18.27 -13.85
C VAL A 357 -9.38 16.88 -13.50
N ALA A 358 -10.01 16.20 -12.55
CA ALA A 358 -9.54 14.95 -11.97
C ALA A 358 -10.54 13.79 -12.14
N GLY A 359 -11.74 14.06 -12.64
CA GLY A 359 -12.80 13.05 -12.80
C GLY A 359 -13.05 12.65 -14.25
N THR A 360 -12.35 13.26 -15.20
CA THR A 360 -12.35 12.93 -16.64
C THR A 360 -11.14 12.09 -17.05
N MET A 361 -10.15 11.96 -16.16
CA MET A 361 -8.90 11.20 -16.34
C MET A 361 -9.00 9.77 -15.80
#